data_AF-A0A841SVI2-F1
#
_entry.id   AF-A0A841SVI2-F1
#
_cell.length_a   1.000
_cell.length_b   1.000
_cell.length_c   1.000
_cell.angle_alpha   90.00
_cell.angle_beta   90.00
_cell.angle_gamma   90.00
#
_symmetry.space_group_name_H-M   'P 1'
#
loop_
_entity.id
_entity.type
_entity.pdbx_description
1 polymer ?
#
loop_
_entity_poly.entity_id
_entity_poly.type
_entity_poly.pdbx_seq_one_letter_code
_entity_poly.pdbx_strand_id
1 'polypeptide(L)'
;MLRQTLILTGLGLAMWAVSLLFFLLFGDWLLVNTEESGFGSSLFLLEALTVLVLIGISLVVRLRLFREPGSATRLGFISTLIGLLLNTIVVWNRDSVFTKFDEGQHQAFTIWMTLAYAFFLLVPAITDRLVRTKDAPPVQPSEPAPEGYETESAE
;
A
#
# COMPACT_ATOMS: atom_id res chain seq x y z
N MET A 1 8.91 -13.03 15.11
CA MET A 1 9.37 -12.65 13.75
C MET A 1 8.82 -13.58 12.67
N LEU A 2 9.13 -14.88 12.65
CA LEU A 2 8.65 -15.81 11.60
C LEU A 2 7.11 -15.89 11.45
N ARG A 3 6.37 -16.00 12.57
CA ARG A 3 4.89 -16.01 12.56
C ARG A 3 4.27 -14.73 11.98
N GLN A 4 4.87 -13.58 12.28
CA GLN A 4 4.38 -12.28 11.80
C GLN A 4 4.61 -12.16 10.29
N THR A 5 5.79 -12.55 9.80
CA THR A 5 6.06 -12.60 8.36
C THR A 5 5.09 -13.53 7.62
N LEU A 6 4.81 -14.72 8.17
CA LEU A 6 3.84 -15.66 7.60
C LEU A 6 2.43 -15.05 7.49
N ILE A 7 1.96 -14.36 8.53
CA ILE A 7 0.66 -13.70 8.53
C ILE A 7 0.63 -12.56 7.50
N LEU A 8 1.69 -11.76 7.43
CA LEU A 8 1.80 -10.65 6.48
C LEU A 8 1.82 -11.15 5.03
N THR A 9 2.61 -12.18 4.75
CA THR A 9 2.68 -12.84 3.45
C THR A 9 1.34 -13.46 3.05
N GLY A 10 0.67 -14.17 3.97
CA GLY A 10 -0.64 -14.75 3.72
C GLY A 10 -1.71 -13.69 3.45
N LEU A 11 -1.66 -12.57 4.17
CA LEU A 11 -2.59 -11.45 3.94
C LEU A 11 -2.33 -10.78 2.59
N GLY A 12 -1.08 -10.56 2.21
CA GLY A 12 -0.73 -10.04 0.88
C GLY A 12 -1.19 -10.95 -0.26
N LEU A 13 -1.00 -12.26 -0.11
CA LEU A 13 -1.49 -13.25 -1.07
C LEU A 13 -3.02 -13.26 -1.16
N ALA A 14 -3.71 -13.18 -0.02
CA ALA A 14 -5.17 -13.10 0.01
C ALA A 14 -5.68 -11.83 -0.66
N MET A 15 -5.05 -10.67 -0.41
CA MET A 15 -5.41 -9.41 -1.06
C MET A 15 -5.20 -9.47 -2.57
N TRP A 16 -4.09 -10.07 -3.02
CA TRP A 16 -3.86 -10.31 -4.44
C TRP A 16 -4.95 -11.20 -5.05
N ALA A 17 -5.27 -12.33 -4.40
CA ALA A 17 -6.27 -13.27 -4.91
C ALA A 17 -7.67 -12.66 -4.97
N VAL A 18 -8.06 -11.89 -3.96
CA VAL A 18 -9.34 -11.15 -3.93
C VAL A 18 -9.39 -10.11 -5.06
N SER A 19 -8.30 -9.36 -5.27
CA SER A 19 -8.20 -8.39 -6.36
C SER A 19 -8.32 -9.08 -7.72
N LEU A 20 -7.57 -10.16 -7.94
CA LEU A 20 -7.65 -10.94 -9.18
C LEU A 20 -9.09 -11.46 -9.42
N LEU A 21 -9.71 -12.03 -8.40
CA LEU A 21 -11.08 -12.53 -8.48
C LEU A 21 -12.09 -11.41 -8.80
N PHE A 22 -11.90 -10.23 -8.23
CA PHE A 22 -12.72 -9.06 -8.53
C PHE A 22 -12.65 -8.70 -10.03
N PHE A 23 -11.46 -8.70 -10.64
CA PHE A 23 -11.33 -8.48 -12.08
C PHE A 23 -11.85 -9.64 -12.93
N LEU A 24 -11.75 -10.89 -12.45
CA LEU A 24 -12.35 -12.03 -13.15
C LEU A 24 -13.88 -11.94 -13.21
N LEU A 25 -14.52 -11.39 -12.17
CA LEU A 25 -15.97 -11.29 -12.07
C LEU A 25 -16.53 -10.02 -12.71
N PHE A 26 -15.87 -8.88 -12.52
CA PHE A 26 -16.38 -7.56 -12.88
C PHE A 26 -15.52 -6.82 -13.91
N GLY A 27 -14.35 -7.36 -14.26
CA GLY A 27 -13.37 -6.65 -15.08
C GLY A 27 -13.87 -6.29 -16.48
N ASP A 28 -14.69 -7.14 -17.10
CA ASP A 28 -15.27 -6.86 -18.42
C ASP A 28 -16.16 -5.61 -18.43
N TRP A 29 -16.84 -5.33 -17.32
CA TRP A 29 -17.67 -4.12 -17.18
C TRP A 29 -16.87 -2.90 -16.70
N LEU A 30 -15.80 -3.13 -15.94
CA LEU A 30 -15.06 -2.09 -15.22
C LEU A 30 -13.88 -1.56 -16.04
N LEU A 31 -13.27 -2.42 -16.86
CA LEU A 31 -12.19 -2.05 -17.77
C LEU A 31 -12.82 -1.70 -19.12
N VAL A 32 -12.77 -0.42 -19.44
CA VAL A 32 -13.13 0.08 -20.76
C VAL A 32 -11.90 -0.04 -21.65
N ASN A 33 -12.10 -0.38 -22.92
CA ASN A 33 -11.03 -0.49 -23.90
C ASN A 33 -10.27 0.85 -24.03
N THR A 34 -8.95 0.80 -24.19
CA THR A 34 -8.07 1.98 -24.28
C THR A 34 -8.37 2.89 -25.47
N GLU A 35 -9.02 2.37 -26.51
CA GLU A 35 -9.40 3.14 -27.70
C GLU A 35 -10.74 3.88 -27.53
N GLU A 36 -11.52 3.57 -26.49
CA GLU A 36 -12.82 4.20 -26.25
C GLU A 36 -12.71 5.51 -25.47
N SER A 37 -13.57 6.48 -25.80
CA SER A 37 -13.61 7.80 -25.15
C SER A 37 -13.89 7.74 -23.64
N GLY A 38 -14.44 6.63 -23.14
CA GLY A 38 -14.74 6.41 -21.72
C GLY A 38 -13.56 5.90 -20.88
N PHE A 39 -12.43 5.55 -21.50
CA PHE A 39 -11.29 4.93 -20.83
C PHE A 39 -10.79 5.74 -19.63
N GLY A 40 -10.53 7.04 -19.83
CA GLY A 40 -9.98 7.90 -18.78
C GLY A 40 -10.92 8.03 -17.56
N SER A 41 -12.23 8.15 -17.80
CA SER A 41 -13.21 8.21 -16.72
C SER A 41 -13.31 6.88 -15.96
N SER A 42 -13.30 5.75 -16.67
CA SER A 42 -13.33 4.44 -16.03
C SER A 42 -12.08 4.18 -15.20
N LEU A 43 -10.90 4.49 -15.76
CA LEU A 43 -9.62 4.35 -15.07
C LEU A 43 -9.57 5.22 -13.80
N PHE A 44 -9.99 6.48 -13.90
CA PHE A 44 -10.04 7.38 -12.74
C PHE A 44 -10.99 6.87 -11.64
N LEU A 45 -12.17 6.35 -12.02
CA LEU A 45 -13.15 5.83 -11.07
C LEU A 45 -12.62 4.55 -10.39
N LEU A 46 -11.95 3.70 -11.15
CA LEU A 46 -11.30 2.49 -10.66
C LEU A 46 -10.13 2.82 -9.70
N GLU A 47 -9.32 3.83 -10.02
CA GLU A 47 -8.26 4.32 -9.15
C GLU A 47 -8.82 4.93 -7.86
N ALA A 48 -9.85 5.77 -7.96
CA ALA A 48 -10.51 6.37 -6.81
C ALA A 48 -11.06 5.28 -5.87
N LEU A 49 -11.69 4.24 -6.43
CA LEU A 49 -12.13 3.06 -5.68
C LEU A 49 -10.95 2.32 -5.04
N THR A 50 -9.85 2.15 -5.78
CA THR A 50 -8.64 1.49 -5.27
C THR A 50 -8.07 2.24 -4.07
N VAL A 51 -7.91 3.56 -4.17
CA VAL A 51 -7.42 4.41 -3.07
C VAL A 51 -8.37 4.35 -1.88
N LEU A 52 -9.69 4.41 -2.11
CA LEU A 52 -10.69 4.28 -1.05
C LEU A 52 -10.56 2.96 -0.29
N VAL A 53 -10.43 1.84 -1.01
CA VAL A 53 -10.23 0.51 -0.43
C VAL A 53 -8.92 0.45 0.35
N LEU A 54 -7.82 1.00 -0.19
CA LEU A 54 -6.53 1.03 0.48
C LEU A 54 -6.55 1.85 1.77
N ILE A 55 -7.25 2.97 1.80
CA ILE A 55 -7.46 3.76 3.02
C ILE A 55 -8.25 2.92 4.04
N GLY A 56 -9.34 2.28 3.61
CA GLY A 56 -10.15 1.41 4.48
C GLY A 56 -9.33 0.27 5.09
N ILE A 57 -8.54 -0.43 4.29
CA ILE A 57 -7.69 -1.53 4.75
C ILE A 57 -6.56 -1.02 5.64
N SER A 58 -5.92 0.10 5.28
CA SER A 58 -4.85 0.71 6.11
C SER A 58 -5.37 1.10 7.49
N LEU A 59 -6.58 1.64 7.57
CA LEU A 59 -7.24 1.93 8.84
C LEU A 59 -7.55 0.65 9.61
N VAL A 60 -8.15 -0.37 8.98
CA VAL A 60 -8.49 -1.64 9.64
C VAL A 60 -7.26 -2.34 10.19
N VAL A 61 -6.18 -2.44 9.41
CA VAL A 61 -4.92 -3.06 9.84
C VAL A 61 -4.34 -2.31 11.04
N ARG A 62 -4.37 -0.98 11.02
CA ARG A 62 -3.84 -0.16 12.10
C ARG A 62 -4.69 -0.20 13.37
N LEU A 63 -6.02 -0.10 13.22
CA LEU A 63 -6.96 -0.06 14.34
C LEU A 63 -7.13 -1.45 14.99
N ARG A 64 -7.03 -2.52 14.20
CA ARG A 64 -7.45 -3.86 14.63
C ARG A 64 -6.32 -4.91 14.71
N LEU A 65 -5.23 -4.76 13.96
CA LEU A 65 -4.29 -5.87 13.75
C LEU A 65 -2.89 -5.66 14.35
N PHE A 66 -2.27 -4.48 14.19
CA PHE A 66 -0.93 -4.22 14.76
C PHE A 66 -0.81 -2.79 15.26
N ARG A 67 -0.66 -2.64 16.58
CA ARG A 67 -0.41 -1.38 17.29
C ARG A 67 1.10 -1.02 17.33
N GLU A 68 1.89 -1.66 16.46
CA GLU A 68 3.35 -1.51 16.38
C GLU A 68 3.76 -0.62 15.19
N PRO A 69 4.70 0.33 15.40
CA PRO A 69 5.15 1.26 14.37
C PRO A 69 5.84 0.53 13.20
N GLY A 70 5.50 0.89 11.96
CA GLY A 70 6.17 0.39 10.74
C GLY A 70 5.73 -0.99 10.21
N SER A 71 4.80 -1.68 10.89
CA SER A 71 4.29 -2.97 10.38
C SER A 71 3.44 -2.82 9.11
N ALA A 72 2.72 -1.69 8.95
CA ALA A 72 1.92 -1.41 7.76
C ALA A 72 2.77 -1.19 6.50
N THR A 73 3.91 -0.51 6.64
CA THR A 73 4.86 -0.27 5.53
C THR A 73 5.53 -1.58 5.09
N ARG A 74 5.90 -2.45 6.03
CA ARG A 74 6.44 -3.79 5.72
C ARG A 74 5.40 -4.69 5.04
N LEU A 75 4.15 -4.63 5.48
CA LEU A 75 3.02 -5.31 4.82
C LEU A 75 2.87 -4.83 3.38
N GLY A 76 2.86 -3.50 3.19
CA GLY A 76 2.81 -2.86 1.88
C GLY A 76 3.89 -3.41 0.94
N PHE A 77 5.13 -3.41 1.40
CA PHE A 77 6.28 -3.85 0.62
C PHE A 77 6.23 -5.34 0.27
N ILE A 78 5.98 -6.22 1.25
CA ILE A 78 5.93 -7.68 1.03
C ILE A 78 4.77 -8.04 0.10
N SER A 79 3.61 -7.44 0.30
CA SER A 79 2.43 -7.71 -0.52
C SER A 79 2.62 -7.20 -1.95
N THR A 80 3.24 -6.03 -2.13
CA THR A 80 3.60 -5.52 -3.47
C THR A 80 4.58 -6.45 -4.16
N LEU A 81 5.62 -6.93 -3.48
CA LEU A 81 6.59 -7.86 -4.06
C LEU A 81 5.93 -9.15 -4.54
N ILE A 82 5.12 -9.79 -3.69
CA ILE A 82 4.41 -11.02 -4.04
C ILE A 82 3.41 -10.76 -5.16
N GLY A 83 2.62 -9.69 -5.04
CA GLY A 83 1.60 -9.34 -6.00
C GLY A 83 2.16 -9.04 -7.40
N LEU A 84 3.30 -8.35 -7.50
CA LEU A 84 3.99 -8.10 -8.76
C LEU A 84 4.50 -9.40 -9.41
N LEU A 85 5.10 -10.29 -8.61
CA LEU A 85 5.57 -11.58 -9.10
C LEU A 85 4.41 -12.42 -9.66
N LEU A 86 3.30 -12.49 -8.92
CA LEU A 86 2.12 -13.23 -9.36
C LEU A 86 1.45 -12.56 -10.57
N ASN A 87 1.35 -11.23 -10.58
CA ASN A 87 0.80 -10.50 -11.73
C ASN A 87 1.67 -10.62 -12.98
N THR A 88 2.98 -10.88 -12.84
CA THR A 88 3.83 -11.17 -14.00
C THR A 88 3.36 -12.46 -14.69
N ILE A 89 3.00 -13.49 -13.91
CA ILE A 89 2.45 -14.74 -14.44
C ILE A 89 1.05 -14.51 -15.05
N VAL A 90 0.22 -13.68 -14.41
CA VAL A 90 -1.11 -13.32 -14.92
C VAL A 90 -1.00 -12.59 -16.26
N VAL A 91 -0.11 -11.60 -16.36
CA VAL A 91 0.09 -10.83 -17.61
C VAL A 91 0.72 -11.70 -18.70
N TRP A 92 1.62 -12.62 -18.35
CA TRP A 92 2.18 -13.59 -19.30
C TRP A 92 1.08 -14.51 -19.86
N ASN A 93 0.14 -14.95 -19.03
CA ASN A 93 -0.95 -15.85 -19.42
C ASN A 93 -2.29 -15.12 -19.55
N ARG A 94 -2.26 -13.86 -19.97
CA ARG A 94 -3.42 -12.94 -19.90
C ARG A 94 -4.66 -13.49 -20.58
N ASP A 95 -4.51 -14.11 -21.75
CA ASP A 95 -5.63 -14.65 -22.53
C ASP A 95 -6.26 -15.88 -21.86
N SER A 96 -5.47 -16.64 -21.10
CA SER A 96 -5.94 -17.81 -20.35
C SER A 96 -6.59 -17.41 -19.01
N VAL A 97 -6.09 -16.36 -18.37
CA VAL A 97 -6.63 -15.88 -17.09
C VAL A 97 -7.89 -15.05 -17.32
N PHE A 98 -7.85 -14.07 -18.22
CA PHE A 98 -8.97 -13.19 -18.55
C PHE A 98 -9.49 -13.48 -19.94
N THR A 99 -10.12 -14.64 -20.11
CA THR A 99 -10.66 -15.11 -21.41
C THR A 99 -11.73 -14.22 -22.02
N LYS A 100 -12.31 -13.29 -21.24
CA LYS A 100 -13.33 -12.35 -21.69
C LYS A 100 -12.77 -11.01 -22.13
N PHE A 101 -11.52 -10.70 -21.82
CA PHE A 101 -10.96 -9.39 -22.11
C PHE A 101 -10.55 -9.28 -23.57
N ASP A 102 -10.75 -8.10 -24.14
CA ASP A 102 -10.09 -7.71 -25.39
C ASP A 102 -8.66 -7.16 -25.14
N GLU A 103 -7.91 -6.93 -26.22
CA GLU A 103 -6.53 -6.43 -26.14
C GLU A 103 -6.43 -5.06 -25.42
N GLY A 104 -7.42 -4.19 -25.62
CA GLY A 104 -7.50 -2.88 -24.96
C GLY A 104 -7.81 -3.00 -23.46
N GLN A 105 -8.65 -3.94 -23.06
CA GLN A 105 -8.94 -4.24 -21.65
C GLN A 105 -7.73 -4.88 -20.95
N HIS A 106 -6.96 -5.73 -21.63
CA HIS A 106 -5.68 -6.22 -21.11
C HIS A 106 -4.69 -5.06 -20.86
N GLN A 107 -4.61 -4.12 -21.79
CA GLN A 107 -3.79 -2.92 -21.63
C GLN A 107 -4.30 -2.02 -20.49
N ALA A 108 -5.61 -1.80 -20.41
CA ALA A 108 -6.25 -1.05 -19.32
C ALA A 108 -5.95 -1.68 -17.95
N PHE A 109 -6.00 -3.00 -17.84
CA PHE A 109 -5.71 -3.73 -16.62
C PHE A 109 -4.25 -3.54 -16.19
N THR A 110 -3.32 -3.57 -17.16
CA THR A 110 -1.90 -3.36 -16.86
C THR A 110 -1.63 -1.92 -16.43
N ILE A 111 -2.25 -0.92 -17.06
CA ILE A 111 -2.15 0.48 -16.64
C ILE A 111 -2.66 0.64 -15.20
N TRP A 112 -3.88 0.18 -14.93
CA TRP A 112 -4.45 0.23 -13.58
C TRP A 112 -3.55 -0.47 -12.55
N MET A 113 -3.02 -1.65 -12.89
CA MET A 113 -2.18 -2.44 -12.00
C MET A 113 -0.91 -1.69 -11.60
N THR A 114 -0.26 -0.98 -12.53
CA THR A 114 0.93 -0.17 -12.21
C THR A 114 0.62 0.94 -11.21
N LEU A 115 -0.50 1.64 -11.39
CA LEU A 115 -0.94 2.73 -10.52
C LEU A 115 -1.42 2.20 -9.16
N ALA A 116 -2.14 1.08 -9.15
CA ALA A 116 -2.59 0.41 -7.95
C ALA A 116 -1.41 0.03 -7.04
N TYR A 117 -0.33 -0.55 -7.58
CA TYR A 117 0.86 -0.87 -6.78
C TYR A 117 1.61 0.38 -6.29
N ALA A 118 1.65 1.45 -7.08
CA ALA A 118 2.20 2.72 -6.62
C ALA A 118 1.43 3.25 -5.39
N PHE A 119 0.09 3.23 -5.44
CA PHE A 119 -0.74 3.58 -4.28
C PHE A 119 -0.61 2.60 -3.13
N PHE A 120 -0.46 1.30 -3.42
CA PHE A 120 -0.26 0.26 -2.41
C PHE A 120 1.00 0.50 -1.57
N LEU A 121 2.04 1.09 -2.17
CA LEU A 121 3.26 1.48 -1.46
C LEU A 121 3.10 2.84 -0.76
N LEU A 122 2.52 3.84 -1.43
CA LEU A 122 2.44 5.21 -0.94
C LEU A 122 1.44 5.38 0.21
N VAL A 123 0.22 4.85 0.09
CA VAL A 123 -0.86 5.09 1.05
C VAL A 123 -0.51 4.58 2.45
N PRO A 124 -0.01 3.35 2.64
CA PRO A 124 0.40 2.88 3.97
C PRO A 124 1.57 3.69 4.53
N ALA A 125 2.55 4.05 3.70
CA ALA A 125 3.71 4.84 4.12
C ALA A 125 3.33 6.25 4.59
N ILE A 126 2.42 6.92 3.86
CA ILE A 126 1.89 8.24 4.26
C ILE A 126 1.06 8.12 5.55
N THR A 127 0.22 7.09 5.65
CA THR A 127 -0.62 6.84 6.84
C THR A 127 0.22 6.57 8.09
N ASP A 128 1.31 5.81 7.94
CA ASP A 128 2.27 5.53 9.02
C ASP A 128 3.00 6.82 9.45
N ARG A 129 3.49 7.62 8.48
CA ARG A 129 4.19 8.89 8.76
C ARG A 129 3.29 9.96 9.38
N LEU A 130 2.08 10.16 8.86
CA LEU A 130 1.18 11.23 9.29
C LEU A 130 0.80 11.10 10.78
N VAL A 131 0.64 9.88 11.26
CA VAL A 131 0.29 9.64 12.66
C VAL A 131 1.53 9.54 13.55
N ARG A 132 2.70 9.13 13.03
CA ARG A 132 3.96 9.22 13.80
C ARG A 132 4.27 10.65 14.25
N THR A 133 3.89 11.66 13.46
CA THR A 133 4.00 13.07 13.85
C THR A 133 3.09 13.44 15.03
N LYS A 134 1.97 12.73 15.21
CA LYS A 134 1.02 13.00 16.31
C LYS A 134 1.51 12.47 17.66
N ASP A 135 2.41 11.49 17.66
CA ASP A 135 2.92 10.82 18.87
C ASP A 135 4.37 11.22 19.25
N ALA A 136 4.98 12.19 18.56
CA ALA A 136 6.28 12.72 18.98
C ALA A 136 6.07 13.65 20.20
N PRO A 137 6.61 13.33 21.39
CA PRO A 137 6.64 14.29 22.49
C PRO A 137 7.41 15.53 22.03
N PRO A 138 7.01 16.75 22.43
CA PRO A 138 7.79 17.94 22.12
C PRO A 138 9.21 17.71 22.65
N VAL A 139 10.19 17.89 21.77
CA VAL A 139 11.62 17.88 22.13
C VAL A 139 11.78 18.87 23.26
N GLN A 140 11.95 18.38 24.49
CA GLN A 140 12.34 19.24 25.60
C GLN A 140 13.71 19.80 25.23
N PRO A 141 13.86 21.14 25.14
CA PRO A 141 15.17 21.74 24.96
C PRO A 141 16.04 21.24 26.10
N SER A 142 17.12 20.53 25.78
CA SER A 142 18.14 20.12 26.74
C SER A 142 18.56 21.35 27.53
N GLU A 143 18.22 21.34 28.82
CA GLU A 143 18.62 22.35 29.80
C GLU A 143 20.13 22.52 29.70
N PRO A 144 20.65 23.73 29.36
CA PRO A 144 22.08 23.94 29.35
C PRO A 144 22.59 23.74 30.77
N ALA A 145 23.64 22.91 30.90
CA ALA A 145 24.28 22.59 32.17
C ALA A 145 24.57 23.87 32.97
N PRO A 146 24.39 23.87 34.30
CA PRO A 146 24.62 25.07 35.10
C PRO A 146 26.11 25.42 35.05
N GLU A 147 26.43 26.51 34.34
CA GLU A 147 27.67 27.26 34.53
C GLU A 147 27.57 28.06 35.83
N GLY A 148 28.59 27.92 36.68
CA GLY A 148 28.84 28.75 37.86
C GLY A 148 29.01 27.93 39.15
N TYR A 149 29.97 28.14 40.04
CA TYR A 149 31.03 29.15 40.20
C TYR A 149 32.13 28.55 41.14
N GLU A 150 33.29 29.21 41.14
CA GLU A 150 34.55 28.98 41.85
C GLU A 150 34.48 28.79 43.38
N THR A 151 35.46 28.11 43.99
CA THR A 151 36.10 28.56 45.25
C THR A 151 37.53 28.02 45.41
N GLU A 152 38.47 28.95 45.38
CA GLU A 152 39.66 29.09 46.24
C GLU A 152 39.75 28.15 47.47
N SER A 153 40.90 27.51 47.67
CA SER A 153 41.42 27.12 49.00
C SER A 153 42.93 26.94 48.90
N ALA A 154 43.62 27.80 49.63
CA ALA A 154 45.06 27.77 49.90
C ALA A 154 45.45 26.49 50.66
N GLU A 155 46.66 25.99 50.37
CA GLU A 155 47.69 25.60 51.36
C GLU A 155 49.05 25.39 50.65
#